data_AF-A0A9E7R805-F1
#
_entry.id   AF-A0A9E7R805-F1
#
_cell.length_a   1.000
_cell.length_b   1.000
_cell.length_c   1.000
_cell.angle_alpha   90.00
_cell.angle_beta   90.00
_cell.angle_gamma   90.00
#
_symmetry.space_group_name_H-M   'P 1'
#
loop_
_entity.id
_entity.type
_entity.pdbx_description
1 polymer ?
#
loop_
_entity_poly.entity_id
_entity_poly.type
_entity_poly.pdbx_seq_one_letter_code
_entity_poly.pdbx_strand_id
1 'polypeptide(L)' 'MRGIDPYTPELSTYECHDCGHRVTVSGHRGECPECTGEVRNIAVPRE' A
#
# COMPACT_ATOMS: atom_id res chain seq x y z
N MET A 1 2.42 -8.71 -27.94
CA MET A 1 2.33 -7.36 -27.36
C MET A 1 2.74 -7.51 -25.91
N ARG A 2 3.87 -6.93 -25.51
CA ARG A 2 4.42 -7.10 -24.15
C ARG A 2 3.40 -6.56 -23.16
N GLY A 3 2.99 -7.42 -22.22
CA GLY A 3 2.02 -7.11 -21.19
C GLY A 3 2.44 -5.82 -20.49
N ILE A 4 1.58 -4.82 -20.62
CA ILE A 4 1.63 -3.65 -19.77
C ILE A 4 1.17 -4.21 -18.44
N ASP A 5 2.09 -4.43 -17.50
CA ASP A 5 1.70 -4.62 -16.11
C ASP A 5 0.69 -3.50 -15.81
N PRO A 6 -0.55 -3.81 -15.41
CA PRO A 6 -1.48 -2.80 -14.93
C PRO A 6 -0.94 -2.36 -13.58
N TYR A 7 0.17 -1.64 -13.59
CA TYR A 7 0.57 -0.78 -12.51
C TYR A 7 -0.47 0.31 -12.51
N THR A 8 -1.58 0.04 -11.81
CA THR A 8 -2.63 1.00 -11.57
C THR A 8 -2.13 1.88 -10.42
N PRO A 9 -1.55 3.06 -10.68
CA PRO A 9 -1.00 3.92 -9.62
C PRO A 9 -2.09 4.41 -8.66
N GLU A 10 -3.36 4.17 -8.98
CA GLU A 10 -4.50 4.49 -8.15
C GLU A 10 -4.56 3.63 -6.88
N LEU A 11 -3.92 2.46 -6.86
CA LEU A 11 -3.89 1.56 -5.71
C LEU A 11 -2.61 1.74 -4.90
N SER A 12 -2.77 2.27 -3.70
CA SER A 12 -1.70 2.39 -2.72
C SER A 12 -1.73 1.20 -1.76
N THR A 13 -0.69 0.36 -1.82
CA THR A 13 -0.42 -0.66 -0.80
C THR A 13 0.29 -0.03 0.39
N TYR A 14 -0.29 -0.25 1.57
CA TYR A 14 0.23 0.17 2.85
C TYR A 14 0.61 -1.06 3.69
N GLU A 15 1.73 -0.96 4.40
CA GLU A 15 2.18 -1.97 5.36
C GLU A 15 2.27 -1.35 6.75
N CYS A 16 1.68 -2.02 7.75
CA CYS A 16 1.79 -1.60 9.14
C CYS A 16 3.14 -1.97 9.72
N HIS A 17 3.79 -1.02 10.40
CA HIS A 17 5.06 -1.25 11.06
C HIS A 17 4.96 -2.09 12.33
N ASP A 18 3.80 -2.11 12.97
CA ASP A 18 3.61 -2.74 14.28
C ASP A 18 3.23 -4.22 14.15
N CYS A 19 2.23 -4.51 13.31
CA CYS A 19 1.72 -5.87 13.12
C CYS A 19 2.10 -6.53 11.78
N GLY A 20 2.68 -5.78 10.83
CA GLY A 20 3.01 -6.28 9.49
C GLY A 20 1.80 -6.46 8.56
N HIS A 21 0.61 -6.00 8.94
CA HIS A 21 -0.59 -6.11 8.09
C HIS A 21 -0.46 -5.28 6.82
N ARG A 22 -0.79 -5.87 5.66
CA ARG A 22 -0.73 -5.24 4.34
C ARG A 22 -2.13 -4.98 3.81
N VAL A 23 -2.42 -3.73 3.50
CA VAL A 23 -3.71 -3.29 3.00
C VAL A 23 -3.54 -2.49 1.71
N THR A 24 -4.30 -2.85 0.67
CA THR A 24 -4.31 -2.13 -0.61
C THR A 24 -5.59 -1.31 -0.70
N VAL A 25 -5.45 0.01 -0.82
CA VAL A 25 -6.58 0.94 -0.89
C VAL A 25 -6.39 1.94 -2.01
N SER A 26 -7.50 2.32 -2.64
CA SER A 26 -7.54 3.39 -3.64
C SER A 26 -7.56 4.74 -2.93
N GLY A 27 -6.40 5.22 -2.43
CA GLY A 27 -6.29 6.52 -1.76
C GLY A 27 -5.36 6.51 -0.54
N HIS A 28 -5.33 7.64 0.17
CA HIS A 28 -4.46 7.81 1.34
C HIS A 28 -5.07 7.19 2.58
N ARG A 29 -4.39 6.21 3.20
CA ARG A 29 -4.79 5.66 4.50
C ARG A 29 -3.63 5.81 5.48
N GLY A 30 -3.86 6.54 6.56
CA GLY A 30 -2.85 6.88 7.56
C GLY A 30 -2.70 5.86 8.69
N GLU A 31 -3.64 4.93 8.84
CA GLU A 31 -3.71 4.02 10.01
C GLU A 31 -4.15 2.59 9.64
N CYS A 32 -3.62 1.62 10.38
CA CYS A 32 -3.92 0.20 10.22
C CYS A 32 -5.31 -0.14 10.79
N PRO A 33 -6.19 -0.85 10.06
CA PRO A 33 -7.49 -1.27 10.59
C PRO A 33 -7.43 -2.30 11.72
N GLU A 34 -6.31 -3.01 11.89
CA GLU A 34 -6.22 -4.11 12.86
C GLU A 34 -5.66 -3.67 14.21
N CYS A 35 -4.68 -2.77 14.22
CA CYS A 35 -4.00 -2.32 15.43
C CYS A 35 -3.99 -0.79 15.60
N THR A 36 -4.56 -0.04 14.65
CA THR A 36 -4.49 1.44 14.62
C THR A 36 -3.05 1.97 14.58
N GLY A 37 -2.08 1.12 14.27
CA GLY A 37 -0.67 1.47 14.15
C GLY A 37 -0.39 2.27 12.87
N GLU A 38 0.79 2.90 12.84
CA GLU A 38 1.26 3.67 11.70
C GLU A 38 1.50 2.73 10.50
N VAL A 39 0.98 3.14 9.34
CA VAL A 39 1.16 2.40 8.08
C VAL A 39 2.02 3.20 7.12
N ARG A 40 2.97 2.53 6.47
CA ARG A 40 3.79 3.14 5.42
C ARG A 40 3.31 2.71 4.06
N ASN A 41 3.31 3.65 3.11
CA ASN A 41 3.07 3.31 1.73
C ASN A 41 4.27 2.52 1.18
N ILE A 42 4.02 1.30 0.71
CA ILE A 42 4.98 0.44 0.01
C ILE A 42 4.60 0.26 -1.47
N ALA A 43 3.56 0.96 -1.92
CA ALA A 43 3.05 0.88 -3.29
C ALA A 43 4.02 1.49 -4.30
N VAL A 44 4.78 2.51 -3.89
CA VAL A 44 5.73 3.20 -4.76
C VAL A 44 7.11 2.55 -4.63
N PRO A 45 7.57 1.73 -5.60
CA PRO A 45 8.97 1.35 -5.68
C PRO A 45 9.79 2.62 -5.93
N ARG A 46 10.77 2.90 -5.07
CA ARG A 46 11.73 3.99 -5.29
C ARG A 46 12.75 3.49 -6.32
N GLU A 47 12.90 4.23 -7.41
CA GLU A 47 13.94 4.03 -8.44
C GLU A 47 15.37 4.20 -7.92
#